data_AF-A0A377M222-F1
#
_entry.id   AF-A0A377M222-F1
#
_cell.length_a   1.000
_cell.length_b   1.000
_cell.length_c   1.000
_cell.angle_alpha   90.00
_cell.angle_beta   90.00
_cell.angle_gamma   90.00
#
_symmetry.space_group_name_H-M   'P 1'
#
loop_
_entity.id
_entity.type
_entity.pdbx_description
1 polymer ?
#
loop_
_entity_poly.entity_id
_entity_poly.type
_entity_poly.pdbx_seq_one_letter_code
_entity_poly.pdbx_strand_id
1 'polypeptide(L)'
;MRARNPEYVVDVAIGSNHSRGTAIDVTLMDEHNNVLDMGAGFDEMDDRSHPYHPSVPPHAQRNRLLLNAIMFGGGFVGIGSEWWHFELPNAASYPFLTIVSPVFR
;
A
#
# COMPACT_ATOMS: atom_id res chain seq x y z
N MET A 1 -10.12 -16.83 8.04
CA MET A 1 -10.92 -15.63 7.71
C MET A 1 -11.27 -14.92 9.02
N ARG A 2 -10.34 -14.12 9.57
CA ARG A 2 -10.62 -13.30 10.76
C ARG A 2 -11.26 -12.00 10.30
N ALA A 3 -12.16 -11.49 11.13
CA ALA A 3 -13.09 -10.40 10.85
C ALA A 3 -12.42 -9.13 10.29
N ARG A 4 -13.20 -8.37 9.49
CA ARG A 4 -12.86 -7.05 8.94
C ARG A 4 -12.23 -6.15 10.01
N ASN A 5 -10.91 -6.00 10.00
CA ASN A 5 -10.23 -4.95 10.75
C ASN A 5 -10.31 -3.66 9.91
N PRO A 6 -10.97 -2.59 10.40
CA PRO A 6 -11.10 -1.34 9.66
C PRO A 6 -9.76 -0.64 9.39
N GLU A 7 -8.68 -1.04 10.07
CA GLU A 7 -7.32 -0.57 9.80
C GLU A 7 -6.78 -1.00 8.43
N TYR A 8 -7.29 -2.11 7.89
CA TYR A 8 -6.83 -2.69 6.63
C TYR A 8 -7.94 -2.80 5.58
N VAL A 9 -9.22 -2.75 5.98
CA VAL A 9 -10.34 -2.92 5.05
C VAL A 9 -11.38 -1.82 5.25
N VAL A 10 -11.52 -0.97 4.23
CA VAL A 10 -12.57 0.04 4.15
C VAL A 10 -13.86 -0.57 3.62
N ASP A 11 -15.01 -0.09 4.11
CA ASP A 11 -16.32 -0.49 3.58
C ASP A 11 -16.40 -0.17 2.08
N VAL A 12 -16.91 -1.12 1.29
CA VAL A 12 -17.09 -0.98 -0.16
C VAL A 12 -17.97 0.22 -0.52
N ALA A 13 -18.96 0.56 0.32
CA ALA A 13 -19.82 1.73 0.12
C ALA A 13 -19.09 3.07 0.35
N ILE A 14 -18.02 3.06 1.14
CA ILE A 14 -17.12 4.20 1.36
C ILE A 14 -16.03 4.22 0.29
N GLY A 15 -15.68 3.08 -0.30
CA GLY A 15 -14.66 2.89 -1.33
C GLY A 15 -13.24 3.27 -0.88
N SER A 16 -12.26 2.42 -1.16
CA SER A 16 -10.87 2.71 -0.81
C SER A 16 -10.22 3.68 -1.80
N ASN A 17 -9.06 4.22 -1.45
CA ASN A 17 -8.27 5.06 -2.36
C ASN A 17 -7.81 4.28 -3.62
N HIS A 18 -7.77 2.95 -3.57
CA HIS A 18 -7.62 2.10 -4.75
C HIS A 18 -8.80 2.21 -5.72
N SER A 19 -10.04 2.28 -5.20
CA SER A 19 -11.24 2.49 -6.04
C SER A 19 -11.33 3.89 -6.64
N ARG A 20 -10.52 4.84 -6.19
CA ARG A 20 -10.37 6.18 -6.76
C ARG A 20 -9.25 6.26 -7.81
N GLY A 21 -8.47 5.20 -7.98
CA GLY A 21 -7.28 5.20 -8.84
C GLY A 21 -6.14 6.08 -8.30
N THR A 22 -6.16 6.38 -6.99
CA THR A 22 -5.20 7.28 -6.33
C THR A 22 -4.26 6.56 -5.38
N ALA A 23 -4.37 5.24 -5.26
CA ALA A 23 -3.50 4.40 -4.46
C ALA A 23 -2.87 3.29 -5.30
N ILE A 24 -1.71 2.84 -4.86
CA ILE A 24 -0.93 1.75 -5.45
C ILE A 24 -0.26 0.94 -4.35
N ASP A 25 -0.19 -0.36 -4.57
CA ASP A 25 0.52 -1.29 -3.70
C ASP A 25 1.73 -1.84 -4.44
N VAL A 26 2.91 -1.67 -3.85
CA VAL A 26 4.18 -1.97 -4.53
C VAL A 26 5.23 -2.56 -3.59
N THR A 27 6.18 -3.28 -4.18
CA THR A 27 7.40 -3.75 -3.52
C THR A 27 8.61 -3.46 -4.39
N LEU A 28 9.81 -3.67 -3.85
CA LEU A 28 11.07 -3.54 -4.57
C LEU A 28 11.55 -4.90 -5.08
N MET A 29 12.19 -4.89 -6.24
CA MET A 29 12.96 -6.01 -6.77
C MET A 29 14.40 -5.57 -7.02
N ASP A 30 15.33 -6.52 -6.89
CA ASP A 30 16.72 -6.33 -7.32
C ASP A 30 16.87 -6.47 -8.85
N GLU A 31 18.10 -6.26 -9.34
CA GLU A 31 18.45 -6.37 -10.76
C GLU A 31 18.31 -7.79 -11.33
N HIS A 32 18.15 -8.79 -10.48
CA HIS A 32 17.93 -10.19 -10.84
C HIS A 32 16.45 -10.60 -10.78
N ASN A 33 15.54 -9.63 -10.56
CA ASN A 33 14.10 -9.83 -10.37
C ASN A 33 13.72 -10.59 -9.09
N ASN A 34 14.57 -10.58 -8.07
CA ASN A 34 14.19 -11.09 -6.76
C ASN A 34 13.48 -9.99 -5.98
N VAL A 35 12.31 -10.31 -5.42
CA VAL A 35 11.61 -9.42 -4.49
C VAL A 35 12.45 -9.26 -3.23
N LEU A 36 12.66 -8.01 -2.80
CA LEU A 36 13.42 -7.72 -1.59
C LEU A 36 12.62 -8.15 -0.35
N ASP A 37 13.31 -8.66 0.67
CA ASP A 37 12.71 -8.98 1.97
C ASP A 37 12.23 -7.70 2.66
N MET A 38 10.94 -7.65 2.96
CA MET A 38 10.26 -6.53 3.63
C MET A 38 9.89 -6.87 5.08
N GLY A 39 10.28 -8.04 5.60
CA GLY A 39 10.10 -8.44 7.00
C GLY A 39 8.67 -8.79 7.41
N ALA A 40 7.70 -8.61 6.51
CA ALA A 40 6.33 -9.11 6.57
C ALA A 40 5.87 -9.37 5.13
N GLY A 41 4.89 -10.25 4.96
CA GLY A 41 4.28 -10.52 3.67
C GLY A 41 3.59 -9.29 3.08
N PHE A 42 3.42 -9.30 1.76
CA PHE A 42 2.49 -8.41 1.07
C PHE A 42 1.06 -8.87 1.38
N ASP A 43 0.13 -7.94 1.61
CA ASP A 43 -1.24 -8.19 2.11
C ASP A 43 -1.29 -8.93 3.47
N GLU A 44 -0.18 -8.93 4.24
CA GLU A 44 -0.18 -9.48 5.60
C GLU A 44 -0.89 -8.51 6.55
N MET A 45 -2.12 -8.82 6.95
CA MET A 45 -2.94 -7.99 7.84
C MET A 45 -2.57 -8.19 9.32
N ASP A 46 -1.35 -7.80 9.69
CA ASP A 46 -0.74 -7.92 11.02
C ASP A 46 0.01 -6.63 11.38
N ASP A 47 0.11 -6.28 12.66
CA ASP A 47 0.82 -5.08 13.15
C ASP A 47 2.27 -4.99 12.63
N ARG A 48 2.91 -6.14 12.34
CA ARG A 48 4.25 -6.18 11.74
C ARG A 48 4.30 -5.57 10.34
N SER A 49 3.16 -5.41 9.68
CA SER A 49 3.05 -4.72 8.39
C SER A 49 3.13 -3.20 8.51
N HIS A 50 3.07 -2.64 9.72
CA HIS A 50 3.20 -1.20 9.93
C HIS A 50 4.61 -0.76 9.50
N PRO A 51 4.79 0.33 8.73
CA PRO A 51 6.06 0.65 8.07
C PRO A 51 7.28 0.73 9.00
N TYR A 52 7.08 1.06 10.28
CA TYR A 52 8.14 1.27 11.27
C TYR A 52 8.06 0.27 12.45
N HIS A 53 7.44 -0.89 12.25
CA HIS A 53 7.26 -1.86 13.34
C HIS A 53 8.62 -2.34 13.90
N PRO A 54 8.86 -2.24 15.22
CA PRO A 54 10.19 -2.44 15.82
C PRO A 54 10.70 -3.87 15.75
N SER A 55 9.83 -4.86 15.49
CA SER A 55 10.25 -6.26 15.32
C SER A 55 10.78 -6.58 13.92
N VAL A 56 10.69 -5.64 12.98
CA VAL A 56 11.17 -5.84 11.60
C VAL A 56 12.71 -5.79 11.62
N PRO A 57 13.40 -6.80 11.06
CA PRO A 57 14.86 -6.81 11.04
C PRO A 57 15.44 -5.57 10.36
N PRO A 58 16.62 -5.07 10.80
CA PRO A 58 17.20 -3.83 10.26
C PRO A 58 17.37 -3.81 8.72
N HIS A 59 17.70 -4.93 8.09
CA HIS A 59 17.83 -5.01 6.63
C HIS A 59 16.49 -4.84 5.91
N ALA A 60 15.43 -5.45 6.43
CA ALA A 60 14.07 -5.29 5.91
C ALA A 60 13.54 -3.87 6.16
N GLN A 61 13.83 -3.29 7.32
CA GLN A 61 13.50 -1.89 7.62
C GLN A 61 14.19 -0.93 6.65
N ARG A 62 15.45 -1.20 6.28
CA ARG A 62 16.17 -0.44 5.25
C ARG A 62 15.47 -0.52 3.89
N ASN A 63 14.95 -1.68 3.51
CA ASN A 63 14.19 -1.85 2.26
C ASN A 63 12.87 -1.06 2.30
N ARG A 64 12.12 -1.12 3.42
CA ARG A 64 10.90 -0.30 3.62
C ARG A 64 11.19 1.20 3.52
N LEU A 65 12.29 1.65 4.13
CA LEU A 65 12.72 3.06 4.07
C LEU A 65 13.13 3.47 2.64
N LEU A 66 13.82 2.60 1.92
CA LEU A 66 14.18 2.83 0.51
C LEU A 66 12.92 2.96 -0.35
N LEU A 67 11.98 2.04 -0.20
CA LEU A 67 10.70 2.09 -0.90
C LEU A 67 9.97 3.41 -0.57
N ASN A 68 9.86 3.75 0.71
CA ASN A 68 9.22 4.98 1.14
C ASN A 68 9.87 6.23 0.53
N ALA A 69 11.21 6.29 0.49
CA ALA A 69 11.94 7.40 -0.13
C ALA A 69 11.70 7.50 -1.65
N ILE A 70 11.67 6.38 -2.36
CA ILE A 70 11.35 6.33 -3.80
C ILE A 70 9.93 6.85 -4.04
N MET A 71 8.96 6.32 -3.30
CA MET A 71 7.56 6.70 -3.45
C MET A 71 7.32 8.17 -3.09
N PHE A 72 7.96 8.65 -2.02
CA PHE A 72 7.93 10.07 -1.64
C PHE A 72 8.55 10.96 -2.73
N GLY A 73 9.69 10.57 -3.30
CA GLY A 73 10.31 11.27 -4.42
C GLY A 73 9.43 11.31 -5.67
N GLY A 74 8.55 10.32 -5.85
CA GLY A 74 7.52 10.25 -6.88
C GLY A 74 6.23 11.02 -6.58
N GLY A 75 6.12 11.66 -5.40
CA GLY A 75 4.95 12.44 -5.01
C GLY A 75 3.85 11.66 -4.30
N PHE A 76 4.11 10.42 -3.87
CA PHE A 76 3.19 9.62 -3.08
C PHE A 76 3.46 9.73 -1.58
N VAL A 77 2.47 9.36 -0.77
CA VAL A 77 2.58 9.23 0.69
C VAL A 77 2.18 7.81 1.11
N GLY A 78 2.88 7.25 2.09
CA GLY A 78 2.51 5.96 2.69
C GLY A 78 1.50 6.13 3.83
N ILE A 79 0.87 5.03 4.24
CA ILE A 79 -0.04 4.99 5.39
C ILE A 79 0.61 4.28 6.60
N GLY A 80 0.00 4.40 7.78
CA GLY A 80 0.57 3.87 9.02
C GLY A 80 0.44 2.36 9.20
N SER A 81 -0.48 1.71 8.48
CA SER A 81 -0.85 0.30 8.68
C SER A 81 -0.16 -0.66 7.70
N GLU A 82 0.26 -0.19 6.52
CA GLU A 82 0.70 -1.06 5.43
C GLU A 82 2.00 -0.54 4.81
N TRP A 83 3.06 -1.35 4.83
CA TRP A 83 4.37 -0.95 4.30
C TRP A 83 4.42 -0.85 2.76
N TRP A 84 3.47 -1.50 2.07
CA TRP A 84 3.40 -1.57 0.61
C TRP A 84 2.47 -0.54 -0.02
N HIS A 85 1.54 0.03 0.76
CA HIS A 85 0.49 0.93 0.25
C HIS A 85 0.96 2.38 0.20
N PHE A 86 0.77 2.99 -0.95
CA PHE A 86 1.07 4.39 -1.21
C PHE A 86 -0.08 5.06 -1.94
N GLU A 87 -0.32 6.33 -1.64
CA GLU A 87 -1.40 7.10 -2.25
C GLU A 87 -1.00 8.53 -2.57
N LEU A 88 -1.75 9.17 -3.46
CA LEU A 88 -1.58 10.60 -3.72
C LEU A 88 -1.93 11.42 -2.47
N PRO A 89 -1.28 12.57 -2.25
CA PRO A 89 -1.71 13.50 -1.22
C PRO A 89 -3.19 13.85 -1.37
N ASN A 90 -3.94 13.81 -0.27
CA ASN A 90 -5.38 14.03 -0.25
C ASN A 90 -6.17 13.04 -1.14
N ALA A 91 -5.72 11.80 -1.29
CA ALA A 91 -6.35 10.77 -2.11
C ALA A 91 -7.88 10.66 -1.95
N ALA A 92 -8.39 10.76 -0.72
CA ALA A 92 -9.82 10.71 -0.45
C ALA A 92 -10.65 11.85 -1.08
N SER A 93 -10.02 12.96 -1.47
CA SER A 93 -10.69 14.10 -2.13
C SER A 93 -11.01 13.88 -3.61
N TYR A 94 -10.40 12.87 -4.24
CA TYR A 94 -10.66 12.54 -5.64
C TYR A 94 -12.02 11.85 -5.80
N PRO A 95 -12.74 12.07 -6.91
CA PRO A 95 -14.04 11.44 -7.14
C PRO A 95 -13.90 9.92 -7.22
N PHE A 96 -14.95 9.19 -6.83
CA PHE A 96 -15.00 7.75 -7.07
C PHE A 96 -15.00 7.46 -8.57
N LEU A 97 -14.17 6.51 -8.98
CA LEU A 97 -14.25 5.95 -10.31
C LEU A 97 -15.44 4.99 -10.36
N THR A 98 -16.60 5.51 -10.74
CA THR A 98 -17.80 4.70 -11.03
C THR A 98 -17.73 4.17 -12.46
N ILE A 99 -16.67 3.41 -12.81
CA ILE A 99 -16.61 2.78 -14.13
C ILE A 99 -17.54 1.56 -14.13
N VAL A 100 -18.82 1.80 -14.34
CA VAL A 100 -19.64 0.94 -15.21
C VAL A 100 -19.74 1.64 -16.56
N SER A 101 -18.67 1.56 -17.35
CA SER A 101 -18.76 1.84 -18.77
C SER A 101 -18.65 0.50 -19.51
N PRO A 102 -19.69 0.06 -20.26
CA PRO A 102 -19.61 -1.12 -21.08
C PRO A 102 -18.77 -0.78 -22.31
N VAL A 103 -17.46 -0.85 -22.18
CA VAL A 103 -16.57 -0.75 -23.33
C VAL A 103 -16.47 -2.13 -23.96
N PHE A 104 -17.48 -2.47 -24.77
CA PHE A 104 -17.38 -3.21 -26.03
C PHE A 104 -18.75 -3.12 -26.75
N ARG A 105 -18.86 -2.20 -27.70
CA ARG A 105 -19.68 -2.36 -28.92
C ARG A 105 -18.82 -1.99 -30.11
#